data_AF-A0A4Y8RLN5-F1
#
_entry.id   AF-A0A4Y8RLN5-F1
#
_cell.length_a   1.000
_cell.length_b   1.000
_cell.length_c   1.000
_cell.angle_alpha   90.00
_cell.angle_beta   90.00
_cell.angle_gamma   90.00
#
_symmetry.space_group_name_H-M   'P 1'
#
loop_
_entity.id
_entity.type
_entity.pdbx_description
1 polymer ?
#
loop_
_entity_poly.entity_id
_entity_poly.type
_entity_poly.pdbx_seq_one_letter_code
_entity_poly.pdbx_strand_id
1 'polypeptide(L)'
;MLYQDVVPPLQAIAVALIRLLGSGDFYANLWASLYETAVALVVGGGAALFVGIVLGGSRFLGRAFEPYLYYLGPTPKIIFFPIMIMWFGVGPGSKMAMGALSCFFPVALSVAVGMRAIPPILIRVGQSFRASQAQMVTKVYLPAMREPVVNGFRLGFGIALIGVLLAETKLSNQGLGFLVIQNYQRFDMPAMYALIIVIFALSMLANAGISRLTAPRSRRGGAH
;
A
#
# COMPACT_ATOMS: atom_id res chain seq x y z
N MET A 1 -1.29 -34.70 -21.89
CA MET A 1 -2.68 -34.45 -21.46
C MET A 1 -2.76 -33.56 -20.20
N LEU A 2 -1.80 -33.61 -19.27
CA LEU A 2 -1.79 -32.79 -18.03
C LEU A 2 -1.70 -31.24 -18.19
N TYR A 3 -1.37 -30.70 -19.36
CA TYR A 3 -1.11 -29.25 -19.51
C TYR A 3 -2.32 -28.44 -19.99
N GLN A 4 -3.31 -29.08 -20.62
CA GLN A 4 -4.48 -28.37 -21.19
C GLN A 4 -5.52 -27.96 -20.12
N ASP A 5 -5.57 -28.65 -18.99
CA ASP A 5 -6.50 -28.32 -17.90
C ASP A 5 -5.95 -27.25 -16.95
N VAL A 6 -4.61 -27.12 -16.88
CA VAL A 6 -3.95 -26.13 -16.00
C VAL A 6 -3.90 -24.76 -16.66
N VAL A 7 -3.69 -24.69 -17.97
CA VAL A 7 -3.68 -23.42 -18.73
C VAL A 7 -4.92 -23.39 -19.63
N PRO A 8 -6.05 -22.83 -19.14
CA PRO A 8 -7.29 -22.80 -19.90
C PRO A 8 -7.13 -21.96 -21.18
N PRO A 9 -7.90 -22.28 -22.24
CA PRO A 9 -7.84 -21.52 -23.48
C PRO A 9 -8.28 -20.07 -23.25
N LEU A 10 -7.67 -19.12 -23.97
CA LEU A 10 -7.96 -17.68 -23.83
C LEU A 10 -9.46 -17.34 -23.94
N GLN A 11 -10.18 -18.07 -24.78
CA GLN A 11 -11.64 -17.94 -24.91
C GLN A 11 -12.41 -18.27 -23.63
N ALA A 12 -11.97 -19.29 -22.88
CA ALA A 12 -12.61 -19.65 -21.61
C ALA A 12 -12.34 -18.60 -20.54
N ILE A 13 -11.13 -18.03 -20.51
CA ILE A 13 -10.77 -16.92 -19.63
C ILE A 13 -11.61 -15.68 -19.99
N ALA A 14 -11.79 -15.36 -21.27
CA ALA A 14 -12.59 -14.23 -21.71
C ALA A 14 -14.08 -14.37 -21.33
N VAL A 15 -14.67 -15.56 -21.50
CA VAL A 15 -16.04 -15.84 -21.05
C VAL A 15 -16.15 -15.74 -19.53
N ALA A 16 -15.17 -16.29 -18.80
CA ALA A 16 -15.11 -16.20 -17.34
C ALA A 16 -14.99 -14.74 -16.86
N LEU A 17 -14.21 -13.90 -17.55
CA LEU A 17 -14.12 -12.46 -17.28
C LEU A 17 -15.47 -11.76 -17.40
N ILE A 18 -16.21 -12.02 -18.48
CA ILE A 18 -17.55 -11.41 -18.68
C ILE A 18 -18.50 -11.86 -17.57
N ARG A 19 -18.50 -13.15 -17.22
CA ARG A 19 -19.34 -13.67 -16.12
C ARG A 19 -18.95 -13.09 -14.77
N LEU A 20 -17.66 -12.97 -14.50
CA LEU A 20 -17.12 -12.41 -13.28
C LEU A 20 -17.53 -10.94 -13.12
N LEU A 21 -17.37 -10.13 -14.17
CA LEU A 21 -17.75 -8.72 -14.17
C LEU A 21 -19.27 -8.52 -14.13
N GLY A 22 -20.06 -9.51 -14.56
CA GLY A 22 -21.51 -9.49 -14.41
C GLY A 22 -22.02 -9.93 -13.03
N SER A 23 -21.15 -10.44 -12.14
CA SER A 23 -21.55 -11.00 -10.85
C SER A 23 -21.57 -9.95 -9.74
N GLY A 24 -22.69 -9.84 -9.01
CA GLY A 24 -22.79 -9.00 -7.82
C GLY A 24 -21.81 -9.41 -6.71
N ASP A 25 -21.51 -10.70 -6.59
CA ASP A 25 -20.57 -11.22 -5.59
C ASP A 25 -19.15 -10.70 -5.83
N PHE A 26 -18.75 -10.54 -7.10
CA PHE A 26 -17.44 -9.97 -7.42
C PHE A 26 -17.29 -8.55 -6.85
N TYR A 27 -18.30 -7.71 -7.03
CA TYR A 27 -18.26 -6.32 -6.53
C TYR A 27 -18.28 -6.23 -5.01
N ALA A 28 -19.00 -7.13 -4.32
CA ALA A 28 -18.96 -7.20 -2.86
C ALA A 28 -17.55 -7.55 -2.35
N ASN A 29 -16.89 -8.52 -2.98
CA ASN A 29 -15.52 -8.93 -2.63
C ASN A 29 -14.48 -7.85 -3.02
N LEU A 30 -14.66 -7.19 -4.16
CA LEU A 30 -13.85 -6.05 -4.57
C LEU A 30 -13.93 -4.92 -3.55
N TRP A 31 -15.14 -4.58 -3.10
CA TRP A 31 -15.35 -3.55 -2.10
C TRP A 31 -14.68 -3.92 -0.76
N ALA A 32 -14.79 -5.17 -0.31
CA ALA A 32 -14.12 -5.65 0.89
C ALA A 32 -12.60 -5.44 0.81
N SER A 33 -11.95 -5.87 -0.28
CA SER A 33 -10.51 -5.70 -0.46
C SER A 33 -10.08 -4.23 -0.55
N LEU A 34 -10.85 -3.40 -1.24
CA LEU A 34 -10.58 -1.96 -1.33
C LEU A 34 -10.70 -1.28 0.03
N TYR A 35 -11.76 -1.60 0.78
CA TYR A 35 -11.97 -1.07 2.13
C TYR A 35 -10.85 -1.48 3.07
N GLU A 36 -10.49 -2.77 3.10
CA GLU A 36 -9.40 -3.30 3.93
C GLU A 36 -8.06 -2.64 3.59
N THR A 37 -7.77 -2.47 2.30
CA THR A 37 -6.54 -1.80 1.83
C THR A 37 -6.53 -0.31 2.16
N ALA A 38 -7.66 0.38 2.02
CA ALA A 38 -7.78 1.80 2.33
C ALA A 38 -7.57 2.06 3.83
N VAL A 39 -8.22 1.26 4.69
CA VAL A 39 -8.05 1.35 6.15
C VAL A 39 -6.61 1.04 6.54
N ALA A 40 -6.02 -0.02 5.98
CA ALA A 40 -4.62 -0.37 6.19
C ALA A 40 -3.68 0.79 5.84
N LEU A 41 -3.91 1.46 4.71
CA LEU A 41 -3.09 2.60 4.27
C LEU A 41 -3.25 3.82 5.18
N VAL A 42 -4.47 4.12 5.63
CA VAL A 42 -4.72 5.25 6.54
C VAL A 42 -4.07 5.01 7.89
N VAL A 43 -4.27 3.83 8.48
CA VAL A 43 -3.76 3.51 9.82
C VAL A 43 -2.24 3.29 9.77
N GLY A 44 -1.77 2.36 8.93
CA GLY A 44 -0.36 2.02 8.82
C GLY A 44 0.47 3.13 8.19
N GLY A 45 -0.03 3.75 7.11
CA GLY A 45 0.63 4.89 6.48
C GLY A 45 0.62 6.15 7.35
N GLY A 46 -0.46 6.40 8.10
CA GLY A 46 -0.51 7.50 9.07
C GLY A 46 0.50 7.33 10.21
N ALA A 47 0.56 6.14 10.81
CA ALA A 47 1.57 5.81 11.82
C ALA A 47 3.00 5.93 11.26
N ALA A 48 3.21 5.44 10.04
CA ALA A 48 4.50 5.53 9.36
C ALA A 48 4.91 6.96 9.03
N LEU A 49 3.98 7.81 8.62
CA LEU A 49 4.20 9.24 8.38
C LEU A 49 4.70 9.92 9.66
N PHE A 50 4.03 9.67 10.79
CA PHE A 50 4.43 10.20 12.07
C PHE A 50 5.84 9.73 12.47
N VAL A 51 6.08 8.42 12.44
CA VAL A 51 7.39 7.83 12.78
C VAL A 51 8.48 8.35 11.85
N GLY A 52 8.23 8.42 10.55
CA GLY A 52 9.18 8.93 9.56
C GLY A 52 9.58 10.38 9.83
N ILE A 53 8.63 11.26 10.17
CA ILE A 53 8.92 12.66 10.53
C ILE A 53 9.81 12.71 11.78
N VAL A 54 9.51 11.93 12.81
CA VAL A 54 10.28 11.89 14.06
C VAL A 54 11.72 11.40 13.83
N LEU A 55 11.88 10.30 13.07
CA LEU A 55 13.20 9.73 12.75
C LEU A 55 14.02 10.58 11.79
N GLY A 56 13.34 11.30 10.90
CA GLY A 56 13.98 12.22 9.97
C GLY A 56 14.41 13.53 10.63
N GLY A 57 13.61 14.04 11.57
CA GLY A 57 13.89 15.29 12.27
C GLY A 57 14.99 15.18 13.34
N SER A 58 15.18 14.00 13.94
CA SER A 58 16.19 13.78 14.97
C SER A 58 17.36 12.93 14.47
N ARG A 59 18.57 13.50 14.45
CA ARG A 59 19.80 12.77 14.08
C ARG A 59 20.08 11.59 15.00
N PHE A 60 19.74 11.70 16.28
CA PHE A 60 19.96 10.64 17.26
C PHE A 60 19.01 9.46 17.03
N LEU A 61 17.69 9.73 17.01
CA LEU A 61 16.68 8.68 16.77
C LEU A 61 16.87 8.06 15.40
N GLY A 62 17.22 8.86 14.40
CA GLY A 62 17.54 8.41 13.06
C GLY A 62 18.64 7.36 13.02
N ARG A 63 19.81 7.64 13.62
CA ARG A 63 20.92 6.69 13.67
C ARG A 63 20.60 5.42 14.46
N ALA A 64 19.79 5.53 15.51
CA ALA A 64 19.40 4.40 16.33
C ALA A 64 18.38 3.50 15.63
N PHE A 65 17.31 4.06 15.07
CA PHE A 65 16.13 3.27 14.67
C PHE A 65 16.01 2.96 13.18
N GLU A 66 16.54 3.79 12.28
CA GLU A 66 16.44 3.52 10.83
C GLU A 66 17.08 2.21 10.38
N PRO A 67 18.25 1.78 10.91
CA PRO A 67 18.82 0.48 10.52
C PRO A 67 17.80 -0.65 10.72
N TYR A 68 17.05 -0.64 11.82
CA TYR A 68 16.01 -1.64 12.06
C TYR A 68 14.89 -1.56 11.02
N LEU A 69 14.44 -0.37 10.63
CA LEU A 69 13.44 -0.21 9.55
C LEU A 69 13.97 -0.71 8.21
N TYR A 70 15.25 -0.48 7.89
CA TYR A 70 15.89 -0.98 6.68
C TYR A 70 16.03 -2.50 6.66
N TYR A 71 16.38 -3.12 7.79
CA TYR A 71 16.56 -4.58 7.87
C TYR A 71 15.23 -5.33 8.04
N LEU A 72 14.27 -4.78 8.78
CA LEU A 72 12.93 -5.37 8.95
C LEU A 72 12.04 -5.10 7.73
N GLY A 73 12.27 -4.00 7.02
CA GLY A 73 11.52 -3.59 5.83
C GLY A 73 11.36 -4.67 4.74
N PRO A 74 12.40 -5.41 4.33
CA PRO A 74 12.29 -6.47 3.32
C PRO A 74 11.89 -7.84 3.88
N THR A 75 11.73 -8.00 5.20
CA THR A 75 11.40 -9.31 5.78
C THR A 75 10.04 -9.83 5.29
N PRO A 76 9.89 -11.16 5.15
CA PRO A 76 8.62 -11.79 4.76
C PRO A 76 7.58 -11.62 5.86
N LYS A 77 6.79 -10.54 5.76
CA LYS A 77 5.82 -10.16 6.79
C LYS A 77 4.68 -11.15 6.95
N ILE A 78 4.40 -11.97 5.93
CA ILE A 78 3.31 -12.95 5.98
C ILE A 78 3.45 -13.94 7.14
N ILE A 79 4.67 -14.14 7.63
CA ILE A 79 4.95 -14.97 8.81
C ILE A 79 4.26 -14.42 10.07
N PHE A 80 4.00 -13.11 10.16
CA PHE A 80 3.30 -12.49 11.28
C PHE A 80 1.77 -12.64 11.22
N PHE A 81 1.22 -13.16 10.12
CA PHE A 81 -0.23 -13.23 9.95
C PHE A 81 -0.97 -14.03 11.04
N PRO A 82 -0.47 -15.18 11.54
CA PRO A 82 -1.09 -15.87 12.68
C PRO A 82 -1.18 -15.02 13.95
N ILE A 83 -0.18 -14.16 14.19
CA ILE A 83 -0.19 -13.21 15.32
C ILE A 83 -1.25 -12.13 15.10
N MET A 84 -1.42 -11.66 13.85
CA MET A 84 -2.48 -10.71 13.52
C MET A 84 -3.87 -11.32 13.75
N ILE A 85 -4.08 -12.60 13.42
CA ILE A 85 -5.33 -13.32 13.74
C ILE A 85 -5.51 -13.42 15.25
N MET A 86 -4.46 -13.76 16.00
CA MET A 86 -4.54 -13.89 17.45
C MET A 86 -4.93 -12.58 18.13
N TRP A 87 -4.45 -11.43 17.63
CA TRP A 87 -4.74 -10.12 18.22
C TRP A 87 -6.05 -9.49 17.75
N PHE A 88 -6.36 -9.60 16.46
CA PHE A 88 -7.50 -8.91 15.84
C PHE A 88 -8.67 -9.84 15.49
N GLY A 89 -8.52 -11.14 15.77
CA GLY A 89 -9.48 -12.16 15.41
C GLY A 89 -9.44 -12.56 13.93
N VAL A 90 -10.26 -13.56 13.61
CA VAL A 90 -10.53 -13.96 12.23
C VAL A 90 -11.50 -12.96 11.62
N GLY A 91 -11.08 -12.25 10.56
CA GLY A 91 -11.94 -11.29 9.88
C GLY A 91 -11.19 -10.11 9.26
N PRO A 92 -11.89 -8.99 9.00
CA PRO A 92 -11.30 -7.82 8.34
C PRO A 92 -10.14 -7.20 9.14
N GLY A 93 -10.21 -7.21 10.48
CA GLY A 93 -9.21 -6.57 11.35
C GLY A 93 -7.80 -7.15 11.18
N SER A 94 -7.64 -8.47 11.13
CA SER A 94 -6.33 -9.11 10.95
C SER A 94 -5.73 -8.85 9.56
N LYS A 95 -6.57 -8.77 8.53
CA LYS A 95 -6.17 -8.46 7.16
C LYS A 95 -5.74 -7.00 7.02
N MET A 96 -6.50 -6.07 7.60
CA MET A 96 -6.14 -4.65 7.68
C MET A 96 -4.83 -4.45 8.45
N ALA A 97 -4.65 -5.12 9.58
CA ALA A 97 -3.43 -5.04 10.38
C ALA A 97 -2.20 -5.54 9.61
N MET A 98 -2.37 -6.64 8.85
CA MET A 98 -1.34 -7.18 7.97
C MET A 98 -0.98 -6.20 6.84
N GLY A 99 -1.97 -5.57 6.21
CA GLY A 99 -1.76 -4.51 5.22
C GLY A 99 -1.03 -3.30 5.82
N ALA A 100 -1.45 -2.86 7.01
CA ALA A 100 -0.88 -1.72 7.72
C ALA A 100 0.59 -1.95 8.09
N LEU A 101 0.90 -3.13 8.62
CA LEU A 101 2.29 -3.56 8.90
C LEU A 101 3.13 -3.59 7.62
N SER A 102 2.52 -4.01 6.51
CA SER A 102 3.22 -4.12 5.22
C SER A 102 3.57 -2.77 4.63
N CYS A 103 2.66 -1.79 4.65
CA CYS A 103 2.94 -0.45 4.13
C CYS A 103 3.74 0.43 5.09
N PHE A 104 3.80 0.10 6.38
CA PHE A 104 4.43 0.95 7.40
C PHE A 104 5.90 1.27 7.07
N PHE A 105 6.71 0.24 6.84
CA PHE A 105 8.16 0.39 6.60
C PHE A 105 8.52 1.25 5.39
N PRO A 106 8.02 0.99 4.16
CA PRO A 106 8.37 1.79 2.99
C PRO A 106 7.91 3.25 3.12
N VAL A 107 6.75 3.50 3.73
CA VAL A 107 6.24 4.86 3.98
C VAL A 107 7.14 5.58 4.98
N ALA A 108 7.44 4.95 6.12
CA ALA A 108 8.25 5.54 7.20
C ALA A 108 9.66 5.91 6.71
N LEU A 109 10.31 4.99 5.96
CA LEU A 109 11.62 5.23 5.38
C LEU A 109 11.60 6.36 4.34
N SER A 110 10.62 6.38 3.44
CA SER A 110 10.50 7.45 2.43
C SER A 110 10.30 8.82 3.08
N VAL A 111 9.50 8.90 4.14
CA VAL A 111 9.27 10.12 4.90
C VAL A 111 10.53 10.52 5.70
N ALA A 112 11.22 9.58 6.34
CA ALA A 112 12.43 9.88 7.10
C ALA A 112 13.54 10.44 6.20
N VAL A 113 13.76 9.83 5.04
CA VAL A 113 14.72 10.29 4.04
C VAL A 113 14.34 11.68 3.53
N GLY A 114 13.06 11.90 3.18
CA GLY A 114 12.60 13.22 2.75
C GLY A 114 12.83 14.30 3.79
N MET A 115 12.55 14.00 5.07
CA MET A 115 12.60 14.99 6.16
C MET A 115 14.02 15.49 6.38
N ARG A 116 15.02 14.64 6.13
CA ARG A 116 16.44 15.00 6.17
C ARG A 116 16.93 15.72 4.93
N ALA A 117 16.28 15.49 3.80
CA ALA A 117 16.60 16.16 2.54
C ALA A 117 16.11 17.62 2.49
N ILE A 118 15.35 18.08 3.50
CA ILE A 118 14.91 19.47 3.59
C ILE A 118 16.14 20.39 3.67
N PRO A 119 16.28 21.36 2.73
CA PRO A 119 17.39 22.30 2.75
C PRO A 119 17.48 23.04 4.09
N PRO A 120 18.65 23.07 4.77
CA PRO A 120 18.80 23.75 6.06
C PRO A 120 18.45 25.24 6.01
N ILE A 121 18.54 25.85 4.83
CA ILE A 121 18.14 27.25 4.60
C ILE A 121 16.65 27.47 4.87
N LEU A 122 15.76 26.55 4.47
CA LEU A 122 14.32 26.69 4.72
C LEU A 122 14.01 26.66 6.22
N ILE A 123 14.76 25.84 6.97
CA ILE A 123 14.65 25.75 8.43
C ILE A 123 15.12 27.05 9.08
N ARG A 124 16.29 27.56 8.66
CA ARG A 124 16.86 28.82 9.17
C ARG A 124 15.95 30.02 8.89
N VAL A 125 15.37 30.10 7.69
CA VAL A 125 14.40 31.15 7.34
C VAL A 125 13.20 31.10 8.29
N GLY A 126 12.59 29.93 8.48
CA GLY A 126 11.47 29.79 9.43
C GLY A 126 11.83 30.21 10.86
N GLN A 127 13.04 29.87 11.32
CA GLN A 127 13.54 30.28 12.64
C GLN A 127 13.76 31.79 12.74
N SER A 128 14.31 32.44 11.70
CA SER A 128 14.49 33.90 11.66
C SER A 128 13.16 34.66 11.71
N PHE A 129 12.11 34.12 11.10
CA PHE A 129 10.75 34.65 11.19
C PHE A 129 10.02 34.27 12.50
N ARG A 130 10.72 33.63 13.45
CA ARG A 130 10.16 33.13 14.72
C ARG A 130 8.90 32.29 14.51
N ALA A 131 8.89 31.49 13.44
CA ALA A 131 7.76 30.61 13.16
C ALA A 131 7.53 29.64 14.33
N SER A 132 6.29 29.55 14.79
CA SER A 132 5.88 28.54 15.77
C SER A 132 6.08 27.12 15.22
N GLN A 133 6.10 26.12 16.10
CA GLN A 133 6.23 24.71 15.68
C GLN A 133 5.16 24.28 14.69
N ALA A 134 3.91 24.73 14.90
CA ALA A 134 2.82 24.47 13.96
C ALA A 134 3.09 25.09 12.59
N GLN A 135 3.59 26.33 12.56
CA GLN A 135 3.96 27.01 11.31
C GLN A 135 5.15 26.34 10.62
N MET A 136 6.14 25.86 11.36
CA MET A 136 7.25 25.09 10.80
C MET A 136 6.75 23.81 10.13
N VAL A 137 5.86 23.07 10.78
CA VAL A 137 5.26 21.86 10.21
C VAL A 137 4.46 22.18 8.95
N THR A 138 3.50 23.10 9.02
CA THR A 138 2.56 23.32 7.91
C THR A 138 3.15 24.13 6.75
N LYS A 139 4.08 25.06 7.01
CA LYS A 139 4.61 25.99 6.01
C LYS A 139 6.01 25.64 5.49
N VAL A 140 6.78 24.83 6.24
CA VAL A 140 8.15 24.48 5.85
C VAL A 140 8.27 22.98 5.60
N TYR A 141 7.95 22.16 6.59
CA TYR A 141 8.17 20.72 6.49
C TYR A 141 7.20 20.07 5.50
N LEU A 142 5.88 20.20 5.72
CA LEU A 142 4.88 19.54 4.88
C LEU A 142 5.00 19.91 3.38
N PRO A 143 5.22 21.18 3.00
CA PRO A 143 5.41 21.56 1.59
C PRO A 143 6.71 21.02 0.97
N ALA A 144 7.81 21.01 1.73
CA ALA A 144 9.09 20.46 1.29
C ALA A 144 9.04 18.92 1.17
N MET A 145 8.18 18.30 1.97
CA MET A 145 8.02 16.85 2.09
C MET A 145 6.99 16.24 1.15
N ARG A 146 6.29 17.05 0.35
CA ARG A 146 5.18 16.58 -0.47
C ARG A 146 5.58 15.39 -1.34
N GLU A 147 6.71 15.46 -2.05
CA GLU A 147 7.13 14.41 -3.00
C GLU A 147 7.58 13.13 -2.28
N PRO A 148 8.45 13.19 -1.25
CA PRO A 148 8.78 12.01 -0.44
C PRO A 148 7.59 11.33 0.22
N VAL A 149 6.67 12.09 0.83
CA VAL A 149 5.47 11.54 1.48
C VAL A 149 4.63 10.77 0.46
N VAL A 150 4.40 11.40 -0.68
CA VAL A 150 3.58 10.86 -1.76
C VAL A 150 4.19 9.59 -2.35
N ASN A 151 5.49 9.60 -2.62
CA ASN A 151 6.19 8.42 -3.10
C ASN A 151 6.12 7.30 -2.06
N GLY A 152 6.27 7.64 -0.77
CA GLY A 152 6.09 6.71 0.35
C GLY A 152 4.71 6.07 0.34
N PHE A 153 3.64 6.86 0.29
CA PHE A 153 2.26 6.35 0.25
C PHE A 153 1.95 5.56 -1.02
N ARG A 154 2.53 5.93 -2.17
CA ARG A 154 2.38 5.16 -3.41
C ARG A 154 3.00 3.77 -3.31
N LEU A 155 4.23 3.69 -2.80
CA LEU A 155 4.90 2.41 -2.54
C LEU A 155 4.14 1.61 -1.46
N GLY A 156 3.74 2.30 -0.39
CA GLY A 156 2.95 1.77 0.70
C GLY A 156 1.63 1.16 0.24
N PHE A 157 0.89 1.83 -0.64
CA PHE A 157 -0.36 1.31 -1.19
C PHE A 157 -0.17 -0.02 -1.93
N GLY A 158 0.82 -0.12 -2.82
CA GLY A 158 1.09 -1.36 -3.54
C GLY A 158 1.42 -2.52 -2.59
N ILE A 159 2.22 -2.24 -1.56
CA ILE A 159 2.63 -3.22 -0.57
C ILE A 159 1.49 -3.58 0.40
N ALA A 160 0.65 -2.62 0.79
CA ALA A 160 -0.56 -2.86 1.58
C ALA A 160 -1.54 -3.75 0.82
N LEU A 161 -1.79 -3.45 -0.46
CA LEU A 161 -2.69 -4.24 -1.29
C LEU A 161 -2.21 -5.69 -1.40
N ILE A 162 -0.91 -5.91 -1.64
CA ILE A 162 -0.33 -7.26 -1.65
C ILE A 162 -0.50 -7.94 -0.28
N GLY A 163 -0.24 -7.22 0.82
CA GLY A 163 -0.39 -7.74 2.19
C GLY A 163 -1.82 -8.15 2.52
N VAL A 164 -2.81 -7.33 2.16
CA VAL A 164 -4.24 -7.61 2.35
C VAL A 164 -4.67 -8.78 1.48
N LEU A 165 -4.36 -8.78 0.18
CA LEU A 165 -4.73 -9.86 -0.74
C LEU A 165 -4.16 -11.21 -0.28
N LEU A 166 -2.90 -11.23 0.17
CA LEU A 166 -2.28 -12.45 0.68
C LEU A 166 -2.94 -12.92 1.98
N ALA A 167 -3.31 -11.99 2.85
CA ALA A 167 -4.08 -12.28 4.06
C ALA A 167 -5.49 -12.80 3.76
N GLU A 168 -6.17 -12.28 2.73
CA GLU A 168 -7.48 -12.76 2.28
C GLU A 168 -7.44 -14.22 1.80
N THR A 169 -6.29 -14.73 1.35
CA THR A 169 -6.16 -16.15 0.99
C THR A 169 -6.19 -17.09 2.20
N LYS A 170 -6.12 -16.54 3.43
CA LYS A 170 -5.96 -17.28 4.68
C LYS A 170 -7.11 -16.99 5.65
N LEU A 171 -7.95 -17.99 5.92
CA LEU A 171 -9.05 -17.90 6.90
C LEU A 171 -9.99 -16.67 6.67
N SER A 172 -10.18 -16.27 5.42
CA SER A 172 -11.11 -15.20 5.04
C SER A 172 -12.38 -15.77 4.44
N ASN A 173 -13.49 -15.05 4.60
CA ASN A 173 -14.78 -15.38 3.97
C ASN A 173 -15.17 -14.38 2.87
N GLN A 174 -14.37 -13.34 2.65
CA GLN A 174 -14.61 -12.26 1.68
C GLN A 174 -13.28 -11.66 1.18
N GLY A 175 -13.31 -11.04 0.02
CA GLY A 175 -12.16 -10.40 -0.64
C GLY A 175 -11.79 -11.03 -1.98
N LEU A 176 -11.03 -10.32 -2.79
CA LEU A 176 -10.53 -10.80 -4.07
C LEU A 176 -9.57 -11.97 -3.90
N GLY A 177 -8.69 -11.95 -2.89
CA GLY A 177 -7.80 -13.06 -2.55
C GLY A 177 -8.57 -14.30 -2.11
N PHE A 178 -9.71 -14.12 -1.43
CA PHE A 178 -10.63 -15.20 -1.09
C PHE A 178 -11.26 -15.82 -2.35
N LEU A 179 -11.74 -14.99 -3.29
CA LEU A 179 -12.31 -15.51 -4.55
C LEU A 179 -11.27 -16.28 -5.37
N VAL A 180 -10.01 -15.84 -5.40
CA VAL A 180 -8.94 -16.58 -6.10
C VAL A 180 -8.75 -17.96 -5.49
N ILE A 181 -8.61 -18.06 -4.16
CA ILE A 181 -8.38 -19.37 -3.51
C ILE A 181 -9.63 -20.27 -3.59
N GLN A 182 -10.83 -19.70 -3.57
CA GLN A 182 -12.07 -20.45 -3.73
C GLN A 182 -12.18 -21.09 -5.12
N ASN A 183 -11.88 -20.35 -6.20
CA ASN A 183 -11.88 -20.90 -7.55
C ASN A 183 -10.77 -21.93 -7.76
N TYR A 184 -9.60 -21.69 -7.17
CA TYR A 184 -8.51 -22.66 -7.14
C TYR A 184 -8.93 -23.99 -6.48
N GLN A 185 -9.58 -23.93 -5.32
CA GLN A 185 -10.06 -25.12 -4.60
C GLN A 185 -11.19 -25.87 -5.33
N ARG A 186 -11.97 -25.16 -6.17
CA ARG A 186 -13.00 -25.74 -7.03
C ARG A 186 -12.47 -26.26 -8.36
N PHE A 187 -11.17 -26.11 -8.62
CA PHE A 187 -10.53 -26.39 -9.91
C PHE A 187 -11.12 -25.61 -11.10
N ASP A 188 -11.77 -24.46 -10.83
CA ASP A 188 -12.22 -23.53 -11.88
C ASP A 188 -11.05 -22.62 -12.28
N MET A 189 -10.12 -23.20 -13.04
CA MET A 189 -8.94 -22.49 -13.53
C MET A 189 -9.31 -21.27 -14.39
N PRO A 190 -10.26 -21.33 -15.34
CA PRO A 190 -10.67 -20.16 -16.13
C PRO A 190 -11.08 -18.97 -15.25
N ALA A 191 -11.91 -19.18 -14.23
CA ALA A 191 -12.34 -18.12 -13.32
C ALA A 191 -11.19 -17.61 -12.43
N MET A 192 -10.31 -18.50 -11.95
CA MET A 192 -9.13 -18.12 -11.18
C MET A 192 -8.19 -17.20 -12.00
N TYR A 193 -7.86 -17.58 -13.23
CA TYR A 193 -7.01 -16.76 -14.11
C TYR A 193 -7.67 -15.42 -14.48
N ALA A 194 -8.99 -15.42 -14.74
CA ALA A 194 -9.76 -14.21 -14.97
C ALA A 194 -9.66 -13.24 -13.77
N LEU A 195 -9.83 -13.75 -12.54
CA LEU A 195 -9.67 -12.97 -11.31
C LEU A 195 -8.26 -12.40 -11.15
N ILE A 196 -7.23 -13.21 -11.39
CA ILE A 196 -5.83 -12.76 -11.32
C ILE A 196 -5.58 -11.60 -12.29
N ILE A 197 -6.03 -11.71 -13.54
CA ILE A 197 -5.90 -10.65 -14.55
C ILE A 197 -6.60 -9.37 -14.08
N VAL A 198 -7.82 -9.49 -13.53
CA VAL A 198 -8.58 -8.35 -13.01
C VAL A 198 -7.87 -7.71 -11.82
N ILE A 199 -7.34 -8.50 -10.87
CA ILE A 199 -6.57 -7.99 -9.73
C ILE A 199 -5.33 -7.23 -10.21
N PHE A 200 -4.58 -7.76 -11.19
CA PHE A 200 -3.44 -7.06 -11.77
C PHE A 200 -3.86 -5.75 -12.43
N ALA A 201 -4.90 -5.76 -13.26
CA ALA A 201 -5.42 -4.57 -13.91
C ALA A 201 -5.87 -3.49 -12.90
N LEU A 202 -6.63 -3.89 -11.87
CA LEU A 202 -7.08 -3.00 -10.80
C LEU A 202 -5.91 -2.44 -9.99
N SER A 203 -4.91 -3.27 -9.67
CA SER A 203 -3.70 -2.84 -8.95
C SER A 203 -2.92 -1.79 -9.75
N MET A 204 -2.78 -2.02 -11.07
CA MET A 204 -2.13 -1.07 -11.98
C MET A 204 -2.93 0.23 -12.08
N LEU A 205 -4.25 0.15 -12.23
CA LEU A 205 -5.14 1.31 -12.29
C LEU A 205 -5.11 2.11 -10.99
N ALA A 206 -5.13 1.46 -9.84
CA ALA A 206 -5.07 2.13 -8.54
C ALA A 206 -3.71 2.83 -8.35
N ASN A 207 -2.59 2.17 -8.70
CA ASN A 207 -1.26 2.78 -8.66
C ASN A 207 -1.14 3.96 -9.65
N ALA A 208 -1.75 3.85 -10.84
CA ALA A 208 -1.79 4.93 -11.82
C ALA A 208 -2.70 6.10 -11.38
N GLY A 209 -3.80 5.82 -10.68
CA GLY A 209 -4.67 6.83 -10.08
C GLY A 209 -3.92 7.64 -9.02
N ILE A 210 -3.24 6.94 -8.11
CA ILE A 210 -2.39 7.58 -7.09
C ILE A 210 -1.26 8.38 -7.75
N SER A 211 -0.62 7.87 -8.80
CA SER A 211 0.45 8.62 -9.48
C SER A 211 -0.05 9.90 -10.16
N ARG A 212 -1.27 9.91 -10.70
CA ARG A 212 -1.88 11.10 -11.33
C ARG A 212 -2.33 12.15 -10.33
N LEU A 213 -2.95 11.73 -9.23
CA LEU A 213 -3.33 12.63 -8.13
C LEU A 213 -2.12 13.33 -7.52
N THR A 214 -0.94 12.74 -7.71
CA THR A 214 0.25 13.17 -7.02
C THR A 214 1.45 13.51 -7.89
N ALA A 215 1.22 13.57 -9.22
CA ALA A 215 2.18 14.15 -10.14
C ALA A 215 2.44 15.61 -9.74
N PRO A 216 3.70 16.03 -9.53
CA PRO A 216 4.00 17.43 -9.28
C PRO A 216 3.52 18.26 -10.45
N ARG A 217 2.76 19.33 -10.18
CA ARG A 217 2.25 20.29 -11.18
C ARG A 217 3.35 21.12 -11.87
N SER A 218 4.62 20.73 -11.76
CA SER A 218 5.82 21.55 -12.04
C SER A 218 6.70 20.98 -13.17
N ARG A 219 6.11 20.75 -14.34
CA ARG A 219 6.87 20.60 -15.60
C ARG A 219 6.14 21.24 -16.78
N ARG A 220 5.68 22.49 -16.60
CA ARG A 220 5.04 23.27 -17.68
C ARG A 220 5.52 24.72 -17.84
N GLY A 221 6.63 25.11 -17.22
CA GLY A 221 7.23 26.44 -17.45
C GLY A 221 8.74 26.38 -17.38
N GLY A 222 9.41 26.35 -18.53
CA GLY A 222 10.87 26.29 -18.61
C GLY A 222 11.39 25.82 -19.97
N ALA A 223 10.81 26.34 -21.05
CA ALA A 223 11.42 26.31 -22.38
C ALA A 223 11.11 27.67 -23.02
N HIS A 224 11.90 28.67 -22.63
CA HIS A 224 12.13 29.90 -23.38
C HIS A 224 13.64 30.09 -23.43
#